data_AF-A0A257A792-F1
#
_entry.id   AF-A0A257A792-F1
#
_cell.length_a   1.000
_cell.length_b   1.000
_cell.length_c   1.000
_cell.angle_alpha   90.00
_cell.angle_beta   90.00
_cell.angle_gamma   90.00
#
_symmetry.space_group_name_H-M   'P 1'
#
loop_
_entity.id
_entity.type
_entity.pdbx_description
1 polymer ?
#
loop_
_entity_poly.entity_id
_entity_poly.type
_entity_poly.pdbx_seq_one_letter_code
_entity_poly.pdbx_strand_id
1 'polypeptide(L)'
;KKLSLIFGGFVGLFFSKNKVEKEVMHFERYFPQVKKILIDERNEFMASRLRMYLDEYDLIVAIVGEGHILGLENILQEYASLLTIHLTDIREGKWRELLQTNPI
;
A
#
# COMPACT_ATOMS: atom_id res chain seq x y z
N LYS A 1 -6.45 33.25 5.01
CA LYS A 1 -7.28 32.73 6.14
C LYS A 1 -7.72 31.30 5.79
N LYS A 2 -7.34 30.33 6.63
CA LYS A 2 -7.77 28.91 6.69
C LYS A 2 -7.86 28.11 5.38
N LEU A 3 -6.72 27.59 4.93
CA LEU A 3 -6.67 26.34 4.15
C LEU A 3 -6.80 25.21 5.17
N SER A 4 -8.04 24.76 5.41
CA SER A 4 -8.34 23.76 6.44
C SER A 4 -7.76 22.40 6.03
N LEU A 5 -6.62 22.03 6.61
CA LEU A 5 -6.40 20.91 7.55
C LEU A 5 -7.24 19.61 7.46
N ILE A 6 -7.92 19.31 6.35
CA ILE A 6 -8.76 18.10 6.19
C ILE A 6 -8.21 17.15 5.11
N PHE A 7 -7.30 17.60 4.25
CA PHE A 7 -6.79 16.78 3.14
C PHE A 7 -5.70 15.77 3.54
N GLY A 8 -5.09 15.90 4.73
CA GLY A 8 -4.06 14.99 5.21
C GLY A 8 -4.56 13.68 5.84
N GLY A 9 -5.88 13.53 6.06
CA GLY A 9 -6.42 12.42 6.86
C GLY A 9 -7.60 11.63 6.29
N PHE A 10 -8.37 12.16 5.31
CA PHE A 10 -9.72 11.64 5.05
C PHE A 10 -10.14 11.39 3.59
N VAL A 11 -9.27 11.52 2.58
CA VAL A 11 -9.74 11.43 1.18
C VAL A 11 -10.06 10.00 0.68
N GLY A 12 -9.77 8.91 1.40
CA GLY A 12 -9.85 7.56 0.79
C GLY A 12 -10.61 6.45 1.52
N LEU A 13 -11.13 6.65 2.73
CA LEU A 13 -11.78 5.55 3.47
C LEU A 13 -13.16 5.12 2.88
N PHE A 14 -13.78 5.88 1.97
CA PHE A 14 -15.16 5.61 1.49
C PHE A 14 -15.48 6.12 0.07
N PHE A 15 -14.76 5.67 -0.96
CA PHE A 15 -15.24 5.84 -2.34
C PHE A 15 -15.21 4.50 -3.09
N SER A 16 -16.33 4.15 -3.75
CA SER A 16 -16.48 2.93 -4.54
C SER A 16 -15.33 2.76 -5.54
N LYS A 17 -14.74 1.55 -5.62
CA LYS A 17 -13.56 1.21 -6.44
C LYS A 17 -13.59 1.87 -7.83
N ASN A 18 -14.73 1.78 -8.52
CA ASN A 18 -14.88 2.28 -9.90
C ASN A 18 -14.86 3.81 -10.03
N LYS A 19 -15.20 4.54 -8.96
CA LYS A 19 -15.20 6.01 -8.95
C LYS A 19 -13.82 6.54 -8.54
N VAL A 20 -13.14 5.85 -7.63
CA VAL A 20 -11.75 6.14 -7.25
C VAL A 20 -10.82 5.92 -8.44
N GLU A 21 -10.90 4.79 -9.13
CA GLU A 21 -10.00 4.51 -10.27
C GLU A 21 -10.12 5.56 -11.39
N LYS A 22 -11.34 6.01 -11.71
CA LYS A 22 -11.56 7.06 -12.71
C LYS A 22 -11.04 8.43 -12.26
N GLU A 23 -11.26 8.79 -11.00
CA GLU A 23 -10.76 10.06 -10.47
C GLU A 23 -9.25 10.04 -10.24
N VAL A 24 -8.67 8.91 -9.84
CA VAL A 24 -7.22 8.70 -9.75
C VAL A 24 -6.60 8.83 -11.14
N MET A 25 -7.13 8.19 -12.19
CA MET A 25 -6.61 8.37 -13.55
C MET A 25 -6.72 9.81 -14.06
N HIS A 26 -7.81 10.53 -13.73
CA HIS A 26 -7.93 11.95 -14.06
C HIS A 26 -6.91 12.78 -13.25
N PHE A 27 -6.80 12.54 -11.95
CA PHE A 27 -5.90 13.23 -11.05
C PHE A 27 -4.43 13.00 -11.41
N GLU A 28 -4.05 11.79 -11.80
CA GLU A 28 -2.71 11.45 -12.30
C GLU A 28 -2.35 12.26 -13.55
N ARG A 29 -3.31 12.46 -14.46
CA ARG A 29 -3.11 13.26 -15.67
C ARG A 29 -2.89 14.75 -15.37
N TYR A 30 -3.57 15.29 -14.36
CA TYR A 30 -3.51 16.73 -14.05
C TYR A 30 -2.49 17.10 -12.96
N PHE A 31 -2.14 16.17 -12.06
CA PHE A 31 -1.28 16.41 -10.90
C PHE A 31 -0.28 15.27 -10.65
N PRO A 32 0.55 14.89 -11.65
CA PRO A 32 1.51 13.79 -11.52
C PRO A 32 2.51 13.99 -10.37
N GLN A 33 2.87 15.25 -10.07
CA GLN A 33 3.75 15.57 -8.95
C GLN A 33 3.11 15.30 -7.59
N VAL A 34 1.78 15.39 -7.48
CA VAL A 34 1.07 15.11 -6.22
C VAL A 34 1.01 13.61 -5.95
N LYS A 35 0.80 12.77 -6.98
CA LYS A 35 0.94 11.31 -6.84
C LYS A 35 2.35 10.93 -6.38
N LYS A 36 3.36 11.49 -7.05
CA LYS A 36 4.77 11.23 -6.73
C LYS A 36 5.05 11.45 -5.25
N ILE A 37 4.65 12.61 -4.72
CA ILE A 37 4.91 12.96 -3.31
C ILE A 37 4.01 12.16 -2.35
N LEU A 38 2.72 12.04 -2.65
CA LEU A 38 1.75 11.46 -1.70
C LEU A 38 1.73 9.93 -1.68
N ILE A 39 2.28 9.27 -2.69
CA ILE A 39 2.19 7.81 -2.83
C ILE A 39 3.58 7.24 -3.10
N ASP A 40 4.24 7.64 -4.18
CA ASP A 40 5.48 6.98 -4.62
C ASP A 40 6.63 7.19 -3.62
N GLU A 41 6.88 8.42 -3.18
CA GLU A 41 7.91 8.73 -2.16
C GLU A 41 7.62 8.04 -0.82
N ARG A 42 6.34 7.88 -0.48
CA ARG A 42 5.95 7.13 0.73
C ARG A 42 6.19 5.63 0.59
N ASN A 43 5.94 5.07 -0.59
CA ASN A 43 6.25 3.67 -0.90
C ASN A 43 7.75 3.42 -0.81
N GLU A 44 8.56 4.28 -1.42
CA GLU A 44 10.03 4.21 -1.37
C GLU A 44 10.54 4.28 0.07
N PHE A 45 10.03 5.23 0.87
CA PHE A 45 10.39 5.35 2.27
C PHE A 45 10.04 4.09 3.06
N MET A 46 8.81 3.58 2.95
CA MET A 46 8.38 2.36 3.64
C MET A 46 9.18 1.13 3.21
N ALA A 47 9.40 0.94 1.91
CA ALA A 47 10.21 -0.14 1.38
C ALA A 47 11.66 -0.06 1.88
N SER A 48 12.25 1.14 1.95
CA SER A 48 13.60 1.31 2.50
C SER A 48 13.71 0.84 3.95
N ARG A 49 12.68 1.10 4.78
CA ARG A 49 12.64 0.63 6.18
C ARG A 49 12.49 -0.88 6.28
N LEU A 50 11.62 -1.47 5.47
CA LEU A 50 11.44 -2.92 5.44
C LEU A 50 12.73 -3.62 4.98
N ARG A 51 13.43 -3.08 3.98
CA ARG A 51 14.73 -3.61 3.55
C ARG A 51 15.78 -3.58 4.66
N MET A 52 15.83 -2.53 5.48
CA MET A 52 16.74 -2.49 6.63
C MET A 52 16.45 -3.61 7.63
N TYR A 53 15.17 -3.96 7.83
CA TYR A 53 14.80 -5.04 8.75
C TYR A 53 15.05 -6.45 8.17
N LEU A 54 15.10 -6.60 6.85
CA LEU A 54 15.43 -7.88 6.22
C LEU A 54 16.87 -8.33 6.53
N ASP A 55 17.76 -7.40 6.87
CA ASP A 55 19.12 -7.71 7.30
C ASP A 55 19.17 -8.31 8.72
N GLU A 56 18.11 -8.10 9.52
CA GLU A 56 18.05 -8.48 10.95
C GLU A 56 17.04 -9.60 11.24
N TYR A 57 16.02 -9.76 10.41
CA TYR A 57 14.90 -10.66 10.66
C TYR A 57 14.56 -11.50 9.42
N ASP A 58 14.39 -12.81 9.62
CA ASP A 58 14.00 -13.74 8.56
C ASP A 58 12.53 -13.57 8.13
N LEU A 59 11.67 -13.06 9.02
CA LEU A 59 10.24 -12.89 8.77
C LEU A 59 9.75 -11.52 9.27
N ILE A 60 9.09 -10.80 8.38
CA ILE A 60 8.50 -9.48 8.67
C ILE A 60 7.01 -9.51 8.32
N VAL A 61 6.18 -9.07 9.26
CA VAL A 61 4.75 -8.82 9.03
C VAL A 61 4.51 -7.32 9.02
N ALA A 62 4.24 -6.76 7.83
CA ALA A 62 3.96 -5.34 7.65
C ALA A 62 2.45 -5.10 7.48
N ILE A 63 1.89 -4.19 8.29
CA ILE A 63 0.50 -3.73 8.16
C ILE A 63 0.51 -2.35 7.50
N VAL A 64 -0.04 -2.27 6.29
CA VAL A 64 -0.04 -1.06 5.47
C VAL A 64 -1.44 -0.76 4.94
N GLY A 65 -1.66 0.47 4.46
CA GLY A 65 -2.89 0.82 3.76
C GLY A 65 -2.93 0.21 2.36
N GLU A 66 -4.12 -0.19 1.91
CA GLU A 66 -4.37 -0.84 0.60
C GLU A 66 -3.70 -0.12 -0.59
N GLY A 67 -3.73 1.22 -0.60
CA GLY A 67 -3.14 2.03 -1.67
C GLY A 67 -1.61 1.94 -1.80
N HIS A 68 -0.91 1.31 -0.84
CA HIS A 68 0.53 1.13 -0.85
C HIS A 68 0.96 -0.28 -1.28
N ILE A 69 0.04 -1.25 -1.30
CA ILE A 69 0.36 -2.67 -1.55
C ILE A 69 1.09 -2.85 -2.88
N LEU A 70 0.49 -2.41 -3.99
CA LEU A 70 1.09 -2.58 -5.32
C LEU A 70 2.47 -1.89 -5.43
N GLY A 71 2.62 -0.70 -4.84
CA GLY A 71 3.89 0.01 -4.85
C GLY A 71 4.98 -0.69 -4.04
N LEU A 72 4.61 -1.25 -2.89
CA LEU A 72 5.52 -2.02 -2.05
C LEU A 72 5.87 -3.38 -2.67
N GLU A 73 4.91 -4.10 -3.25
CA GLU A 73 5.15 -5.35 -3.98
C GLU A 73 6.14 -5.12 -5.13
N ASN A 74 5.92 -4.07 -5.92
CA ASN A 74 6.80 -3.74 -7.04
C ASN A 74 8.25 -3.49 -6.60
N ILE A 75 8.45 -2.85 -5.44
CA ILE A 75 9.79 -2.54 -4.93
C ILE A 75 10.39 -3.75 -4.19
N LEU A 76 9.63 -4.45 -3.35
CA LEU A 76 10.14 -5.44 -2.41
C LEU A 76 10.28 -6.85 -3.01
N GLN A 77 9.59 -7.15 -4.11
CA GLN A 77 9.67 -8.46 -4.78
C GLN A 77 11.09 -8.83 -5.23
N GLU A 78 11.97 -7.83 -5.41
CA GLU A 78 13.38 -8.04 -5.76
C GLU A 78 14.23 -8.48 -4.56
N TYR A 79 13.74 -8.31 -3.33
CA TYR A 79 14.51 -8.48 -2.09
C TYR A 79 14.01 -9.62 -1.21
N ALA A 80 12.71 -9.95 -1.26
CA ALA A 80 12.11 -10.97 -0.43
C ALA A 80 10.90 -11.63 -1.10
N SER A 81 10.58 -12.86 -0.70
CA SER A 81 9.30 -13.48 -1.02
C SER A 81 8.18 -12.76 -0.27
N LEU A 82 7.12 -12.38 -0.99
CA LEU A 82 6.02 -11.59 -0.44
C LEU A 82 4.73 -12.41 -0.40
N LEU A 83 4.05 -12.39 0.75
CA LEU A 83 2.66 -12.83 0.87
C LEU A 83 1.79 -11.63 1.23
N THR A 84 0.93 -11.22 0.30
CA THR A 84 -0.06 -10.18 0.52
C THR A 84 -1.37 -10.78 0.99
N ILE A 85 -1.88 -10.28 2.11
CA ILE A 85 -3.19 -10.65 2.64
C ILE A 85 -4.01 -9.37 2.75
N HIS A 86 -5.09 -9.25 1.96
CA HIS A 86 -5.97 -8.09 2.04
C HIS A 86 -6.88 -8.19 3.25
N LEU A 87 -7.36 -7.03 3.72
CA LEU A 87 -8.33 -6.99 4.82
C LEU A 87 -9.60 -7.79 4.49
N THR A 88 -9.98 -7.86 3.22
CA THR A 88 -11.11 -8.67 2.74
C THR A 88 -10.87 -10.16 2.99
N ASP A 89 -9.64 -10.65 2.76
CA ASP A 89 -9.27 -12.06 2.99
C ASP A 89 -9.32 -12.41 4.48
N ILE A 90 -8.96 -11.46 5.34
CA ILE A 90 -9.11 -11.60 6.79
C ILE A 90 -10.58 -11.71 7.18
N ARG A 91 -11.40 -10.76 6.69
CA ARG A 91 -12.83 -10.70 6.98
C ARG A 91 -13.59 -11.94 6.52
N GLU A 92 -13.18 -12.52 5.39
CA GLU A 92 -13.78 -13.72 4.81
C GLU A 92 -13.14 -15.03 5.32
N GLY A 93 -12.10 -14.96 6.16
CA GLY A 93 -11.42 -16.13 6.71
C GLY A 93 -10.46 -16.85 5.77
N LYS A 94 -10.29 -16.36 4.53
CA LYS A 94 -9.45 -16.95 3.46
C LYS A 94 -7.94 -16.87 3.74
N TRP A 95 -7.52 -15.94 4.60
CA TRP A 95 -6.12 -15.75 4.96
C TRP A 95 -5.43 -17.02 5.49
N ARG A 96 -6.18 -17.94 6.12
CA ARG A 96 -5.65 -19.22 6.62
C ARG A 96 -5.20 -20.12 5.48
N GLU A 97 -5.97 -20.19 4.40
CA GLU A 97 -5.65 -20.98 3.21
C GLU A 97 -4.45 -20.36 2.46
N LEU A 98 -4.39 -19.02 2.40
CA LEU A 98 -3.28 -18.29 1.80
C LEU A 98 -1.95 -18.59 2.50
N LEU A 99 -1.94 -18.65 3.84
CA LEU A 99 -0.75 -19.01 4.62
C LEU A 99 -0.33 -20.48 4.45
N GLN A 100 -1.27 -21.40 4.26
CA GLN A 100 -0.96 -22.82 4.08
C GLN A 100 -0.38 -23.11 2.69
N THR A 101 -0.83 -22.37 1.68
CA THR A 101 -0.41 -22.54 0.28
C THR A 101 0.86 -21.76 -0.06
N ASN A 102 1.24 -20.79 0.77
CA ASN A 102 2.46 -20.00 0.61
C ASN A 102 3.27 -20.01 1.93
N PRO A 103 4.06 -21.07 2.19
CA PRO A 103 4.94 -21.10 3.35
C PRO A 103 5.97 -19.97 3.25
N ILE A 104 6.00 -19.10 4.27
CA ILE A 104 6.94 -17.99 4.43
C ILE A 104 8.07 -18.43 5.34
#